data_AF-A0A520A5G0-F1
#
_entry.id   AF-A0A520A5G0-F1
#
_cell.length_a   1.000
_cell.length_b   1.000
_cell.length_c   1.000
_cell.angle_alpha   90.00
_cell.angle_beta   90.00
_cell.angle_gamma   90.00
#
_symmetry.space_group_name_H-M   'P 1'
#
loop_
_entity.id
_entity.type
_entity.pdbx_description
1 polymer ?
#
loop_
_entity_poly.entity_id
_entity_poly.type
_entity_poly.pdbx_seq_one_letter_code
_entity_poly.pdbx_strand_id
1 'polypeptide(L)'
;MGFGAIGQVPSAQPRHYQLLDSGPDLLKYYRLRQVALDGTETLGPVVAVRADPATAALAAYPSPATALLTVRGPVGTSFRLADQAGRRVGGATITAARSPQLDVRSLPAGVYFVQDAATGNSIRFVKANQ
;
A
#
# COMPACT_ATOMS: atom_id res chain seq x y z
N MET A 1 -21.15 -8.93 18.48
CA MET A 1 -20.17 -8.55 17.44
C MET A 1 -18.81 -9.08 17.90
N GLY A 2 -18.25 -10.08 17.23
CA GLY A 2 -17.01 -10.74 17.65
C GLY A 2 -16.01 -10.83 16.48
N PHE A 3 -14.74 -11.07 16.78
CA PHE A 3 -13.71 -11.31 15.76
C PHE A 3 -13.85 -12.72 15.20
N GLY A 4 -13.87 -12.85 13.87
CA GLY A 4 -13.77 -14.12 13.16
C GLY A 4 -12.36 -14.34 12.62
N ALA A 5 -11.92 -15.60 12.57
CA ALA A 5 -10.66 -15.94 11.91
C ALA A 5 -10.80 -15.81 10.39
N ILE A 6 -9.98 -14.96 9.77
CA ILE A 6 -9.91 -14.81 8.31
C ILE A 6 -8.80 -15.66 7.67
N GLY A 7 -7.91 -16.22 8.50
CA GLY A 7 -6.81 -17.08 8.07
C GLY A 7 -5.76 -17.28 9.16
N GLN A 8 -4.80 -18.17 8.89
CA GLN A 8 -3.66 -18.46 9.75
C GLN A 8 -2.40 -18.54 8.90
N VAL A 9 -1.27 -18.05 9.43
CA VAL A 9 0.02 -18.15 8.77
C VAL A 9 1.01 -18.79 9.75
N PRO A 10 1.70 -19.87 9.39
CA PRO A 10 2.71 -20.49 10.26
C PRO A 10 3.85 -19.51 10.54
N SER A 11 4.30 -19.47 11.79
CA SER A 11 5.51 -18.74 12.18
C SER A 11 6.77 -19.53 11.82
N ALA A 12 7.00 -19.77 10.54
CA ALA A 12 8.29 -20.23 10.02
C ALA A 12 8.94 -19.03 9.29
N GLN A 13 10.18 -18.69 9.62
CA GLN A 13 10.90 -17.53 9.05
C GLN A 13 10.62 -17.39 7.53
N PRO A 14 10.24 -16.20 7.02
CA PRO A 14 10.71 -14.87 7.43
C PRO A 14 9.65 -13.95 8.06
N ARG A 15 10.11 -12.80 8.58
CA ARG A 15 9.44 -11.79 9.44
C ARG A 15 8.21 -11.07 8.85
N HIS A 16 7.64 -11.56 7.75
CA HIS A 16 6.54 -10.92 7.03
C HIS A 16 5.39 -11.90 6.86
N TYR A 17 4.26 -11.58 7.51
CA TYR A 17 3.01 -12.29 7.34
C TYR A 17 2.10 -11.51 6.42
N GLN A 18 1.52 -12.18 5.42
CA GLN A 18 0.56 -11.59 4.52
C GLN A 18 -0.68 -12.47 4.44
N LEU A 19 -1.84 -11.84 4.54
CA LEU A 19 -3.12 -12.48 4.34
C LEU A 19 -4.01 -11.53 3.52
N LEU A 20 -4.68 -12.09 2.51
CA LEU A 20 -5.60 -11.34 1.67
C LEU A 20 -7.02 -11.48 2.22
N ASP A 21 -7.69 -10.35 2.48
CA ASP A 21 -9.12 -10.30 2.80
C ASP A 21 -9.87 -9.55 1.69
N SER A 22 -10.65 -10.29 0.91
CA SER A 22 -11.44 -9.81 -0.24
C SER A 22 -12.86 -9.37 0.12
N GLY A 23 -13.22 -9.30 1.40
CA GLY A 23 -14.56 -8.87 1.83
C GLY A 23 -14.91 -7.46 1.33
N PRO A 24 -16.19 -7.17 1.07
CA PRO A 24 -16.63 -5.93 0.41
C PRO A 24 -16.62 -4.70 1.34
N ASP A 25 -16.48 -4.89 2.65
CA ASP A 25 -16.64 -3.82 3.63
C ASP A 25 -15.55 -2.75 3.51
N LEU A 26 -15.98 -1.49 3.53
CA LEU A 26 -15.10 -0.33 3.43
C LEU A 26 -14.34 -0.03 4.72
N LEU A 27 -14.79 -0.53 5.87
CA LEU A 27 -14.11 -0.39 7.15
C LEU A 27 -14.01 -1.76 7.81
N LYS A 28 -12.79 -2.20 8.03
CA LYS A 28 -12.48 -3.51 8.61
C LYS A 28 -11.58 -3.33 9.82
N TYR A 29 -11.77 -4.21 10.81
CA TYR A 29 -10.97 -4.23 12.02
C TYR A 29 -10.21 -5.54 12.07
N TYR A 30 -8.89 -5.46 12.09
CA TYR A 30 -8.02 -6.61 12.16
C TYR A 30 -7.26 -6.64 13.47
N ARG A 31 -7.01 -7.84 13.97
CA ARG A 31 -6.04 -8.06 15.04
C ARG A 31 -5.34 -9.38 14.83
N LEU A 32 -4.10 -9.47 15.28
CA LEU A 32 -3.37 -10.72 15.28
C LEU A 32 -3.71 -11.53 16.53
N ARG A 33 -3.95 -12.83 16.35
CA ARG A 33 -4.00 -13.83 17.41
C ARG A 33 -2.84 -14.79 17.19
N GLN A 34 -1.86 -14.75 18.08
CA GLN A 34 -0.70 -15.63 18.05
C GLN A 34 -0.96 -16.79 19.00
N VAL A 35 -0.65 -18.01 18.57
CA VAL A 35 -0.76 -19.23 19.36
C VAL A 35 0.63 -19.85 19.40
N ALA A 36 1.18 -20.01 20.60
CA ALA A 36 2.46 -20.67 20.83
C ALA A 36 2.34 -22.20 20.71
N LEU A 37 3.48 -22.90 20.67
CA LEU A 37 3.50 -24.37 20.54
C LEU A 37 2.84 -25.09 21.72
N ASP A 38 2.82 -24.45 22.90
CA ASP A 38 2.15 -24.95 24.11
C ASP A 38 0.66 -24.58 24.18
N GLY A 39 0.13 -23.92 23.15
CA GLY A 39 -1.25 -23.45 23.08
C GLY A 39 -1.49 -22.08 23.71
N THR A 40 -0.47 -21.42 24.27
CA THR A 40 -0.61 -20.08 24.85
C THR A 40 -1.02 -19.07 23.79
N GLU A 41 -2.05 -18.27 24.08
CA GLU A 41 -2.56 -17.27 23.15
C GLU A 41 -2.12 -15.85 23.52
N THR A 42 -1.78 -15.06 22.51
CA THR A 42 -1.49 -13.63 22.66
C THR A 42 -2.24 -12.84 21.60
N LEU A 43 -2.97 -11.81 22.02
CA LEU A 43 -3.70 -10.91 21.13
C LEU A 43 -2.91 -9.63 20.90
N GLY A 44 -2.72 -9.27 19.64
CA GLY A 44 -2.20 -7.99 19.23
C GLY A 44 -3.22 -6.85 19.34
N PRO A 45 -2.79 -5.61 19.06
CA PRO A 45 -3.68 -4.46 18.97
C PRO A 45 -4.70 -4.63 17.83
N VAL A 46 -5.82 -3.92 17.94
CA VAL A 46 -6.82 -3.82 16.86
C VAL A 46 -6.40 -2.69 15.93
N VAL A 47 -6.33 -2.98 14.64
CA VAL A 47 -6.02 -2.04 13.56
C VAL A 47 -7.26 -1.85 12.71
N ALA A 48 -7.69 -0.61 12.53
CA ALA A 48 -8.75 -0.26 11.59
C ALA A 48 -8.14 -0.02 10.20
N VAL A 49 -8.67 -0.71 9.18
CA VAL A 49 -8.31 -0.51 7.78
C VAL A 49 -9.56 -0.01 7.07
N ARG A 50 -9.46 1.18 6.49
CA ARG A 50 -10.53 1.78 5.71
C ARG A 50 -10.15 1.74 4.23
N ALA A 51 -10.95 1.04 3.43
CA ALA A 51 -10.92 1.20 1.99
C ALA A 51 -11.69 2.47 1.66
N ASP A 52 -10.98 3.57 1.47
CA ASP A 52 -11.64 4.79 1.01
C ASP A 52 -12.08 4.62 -0.45
N PRO A 53 -13.33 4.97 -0.81
CA PRO A 53 -13.69 5.17 -2.21
C PRO A 53 -12.71 6.17 -2.79
N ALA A 54 -12.21 5.93 -4.02
CA ALA A 54 -11.14 6.68 -4.66
C ALA A 54 -11.13 8.15 -4.21
N THR A 55 -10.24 8.45 -3.28
CA THR A 55 -10.19 9.75 -2.60
C THR A 55 -9.99 10.85 -3.63
N ALA A 56 -10.48 12.05 -3.34
CA ALA A 56 -10.17 13.26 -4.13
C ALA A 56 -8.65 13.51 -4.27
N ALA A 57 -7.82 12.88 -3.44
CA ALA A 57 -6.37 13.00 -3.43
C ALA A 57 -5.67 11.74 -3.95
N LEU A 58 -4.45 11.94 -4.46
CA LEU A 58 -3.54 10.86 -4.85
C LEU A 58 -3.13 10.01 -3.63
N ALA A 59 -2.97 8.71 -3.85
CA ALA A 59 -2.36 7.77 -2.90
C ALA A 59 -1.39 6.84 -3.64
N ALA A 60 -0.32 6.39 -2.99
CA ALA A 60 0.69 5.53 -3.57
C ALA A 60 1.11 4.43 -2.60
N TYR A 61 1.11 3.18 -3.05
CA TYR A 61 1.43 2.03 -2.21
C TYR A 61 1.99 0.85 -3.02
N PRO A 62 2.76 -0.06 -2.39
CA PRO A 62 3.24 0.02 -1.01
C PRO A 62 4.29 1.12 -0.82
N SER A 63 4.49 1.55 0.41
CA SER A 63 5.63 2.36 0.81
C SER A 63 6.19 1.78 2.12
N PRO A 64 7.37 1.13 2.10
CA PRO A 64 8.33 1.08 0.99
C PRO A 64 7.89 0.19 -0.20
N ALA A 65 8.18 0.61 -1.42
CA ALA A 65 8.05 -0.19 -2.65
C ALA A 65 9.41 -0.76 -3.06
N THR A 66 9.45 -2.01 -3.50
CA THR A 66 10.67 -2.66 -4.03
C THR A 66 10.62 -2.85 -5.55
N ALA A 67 9.47 -3.29 -6.07
CA ALA A 67 9.31 -3.61 -7.49
C ALA A 67 8.17 -2.86 -8.18
N LEU A 68 6.99 -2.84 -7.58
CA LEU A 68 5.81 -2.20 -8.16
C LEU A 68 5.29 -1.13 -7.21
N LEU A 69 4.92 0.01 -7.78
CA LEU A 69 4.18 1.06 -7.09
C LEU A 69 2.81 1.20 -7.74
N THR A 70 1.75 1.06 -6.95
CA THR A 70 0.38 1.35 -7.36
C THR A 70 0.04 2.78 -6.98
N VAL A 71 -0.51 3.54 -7.92
CA VAL A 71 -1.00 4.90 -7.67
C VAL A 71 -2.53 4.94 -7.84
N ARG A 72 -3.23 5.49 -6.86
CA ARG A 72 -4.68 5.71 -6.84
C ARG A 72 -4.99 7.20 -6.75
N GLY A 73 -6.21 7.56 -7.16
CA GLY A 73 -6.73 8.92 -7.15
C GLY A 73 -7.91 9.05 -8.11
N PRO A 74 -8.38 10.28 -8.37
CA PRO A 74 -9.49 10.52 -9.30
C PRO A 74 -9.18 10.04 -10.72
N VAL A 75 -10.19 9.54 -11.42
CA VAL A 75 -10.08 9.18 -12.84
C VAL A 75 -9.78 10.44 -13.66
N GLY A 76 -8.83 10.33 -14.60
CA GLY A 76 -8.36 11.45 -15.41
C GLY A 76 -7.18 12.20 -14.80
N THR A 77 -6.86 11.98 -13.52
CA THR A 77 -5.67 12.59 -12.91
C THR A 77 -4.41 12.05 -13.57
N SER A 78 -3.65 12.96 -14.19
CA SER A 78 -2.30 12.70 -14.68
C SER A 78 -1.30 13.03 -13.58
N PHE A 79 -0.31 12.17 -13.39
CA PHE A 79 0.71 12.37 -12.38
C PHE A 79 2.10 12.04 -12.92
N ARG A 80 3.13 12.59 -12.26
CA ARG A 80 4.54 12.26 -12.50
C ARG A 80 5.18 11.71 -11.24
N LEU A 81 6.13 10.78 -11.41
CA LEU A 81 7.07 10.44 -10.35
C LEU A 81 8.27 11.37 -10.45
N ALA A 82 8.70 11.91 -9.31
CA ALA A 82 9.88 12.74 -9.19
C ALA A 82 10.83 12.21 -8.10
N ASP A 83 12.13 12.34 -8.34
CA ASP A 83 13.15 12.14 -7.29
C ASP A 83 13.26 13.37 -6.37
N GLN A 84 14.17 13.33 -5.39
CA GLN A 84 14.39 14.42 -4.44
C GLN A 84 14.85 15.73 -5.09
N ALA A 85 15.45 15.66 -6.28
CA ALA A 85 15.85 16.83 -7.06
C ALA A 85 14.70 17.36 -7.95
N GLY A 86 13.52 16.76 -7.88
CA GLY A 86 12.37 17.11 -8.72
C GLY A 86 12.46 16.58 -10.16
N ARG A 87 13.47 15.76 -10.48
CA ARG A 87 13.62 15.19 -11.82
C ARG A 87 12.57 14.10 -12.02
N ARG A 88 11.87 14.17 -13.16
CA ARG A 88 10.86 13.18 -13.53
C ARG A 88 11.51 11.83 -13.83
N VAL A 89 11.06 10.79 -13.13
CA VAL A 89 11.50 9.39 -13.32
C VAL A 89 10.39 8.45 -13.81
N GLY A 90 9.16 8.96 -13.94
CA GLY A 90 8.03 8.20 -14.45
C GLY A 90 6.72 8.99 -14.39
N GLY A 91 5.60 8.31 -14.61
CA GLY A 91 4.26 8.89 -14.50
C GLY A 91 3.24 8.15 -15.35
N ALA A 92 1.97 8.36 -15.07
CA ALA A 92 0.85 7.80 -15.81
C ALA A 92 -0.40 8.67 -15.60
N THR A 93 -1.49 8.31 -16.28
CA THR A 93 -2.82 8.85 -16.03
C THR A 93 -3.69 7.77 -15.41
N ILE A 94 -4.45 8.12 -14.37
CA ILE A 94 -5.38 7.20 -13.72
C ILE A 94 -6.61 7.04 -14.60
N THR A 95 -6.95 5.80 -14.94
CA THR A 95 -8.11 5.48 -15.77
C THR A 95 -9.17 4.73 -14.97
N ALA A 96 -10.42 4.74 -15.45
CA ALA A 96 -11.53 4.06 -14.78
C ALA A 96 -11.35 2.53 -14.69
N ALA A 97 -10.60 1.93 -15.62
CA ALA A 97 -10.43 0.49 -15.70
C ALA A 97 -9.50 -0.08 -14.61
N ARG A 98 -8.43 0.65 -14.25
CA ARG A 98 -7.45 0.18 -13.26
C ARG A 98 -6.58 1.30 -12.71
N SER A 99 -6.16 1.14 -11.47
CA SER A 99 -5.07 1.94 -10.90
C SER A 99 -3.77 1.65 -11.64
N PRO A 100 -3.01 2.67 -12.07
CA PRO A 100 -1.72 2.47 -12.72
C PRO A 100 -0.72 1.81 -11.76
N GLN A 101 0.00 0.84 -12.30
CA GLN A 101 1.13 0.19 -11.65
C GLN A 101 2.40 0.57 -12.39
N LEU A 102 3.35 1.16 -11.66
CA LEU A 102 4.65 1.56 -12.16
C LEU A 102 5.71 0.57 -11.71
N ASP A 103 6.55 0.16 -12.65
CA ASP A 103 7.77 -0.57 -12.34
C ASP A 103 8.80 0.39 -11.76
N VAL A 104 9.21 0.14 -10.52
CA VAL A 104 10.20 0.94 -9.80
C VAL A 104 11.48 0.17 -9.54
N ARG A 105 11.64 -1.07 -10.04
CA ARG A 105 12.81 -1.93 -9.75
C ARG A 105 14.15 -1.25 -10.06
N SER A 106 14.20 -0.53 -11.17
CA SER A 106 15.39 0.18 -11.65
C SER A 106 15.70 1.47 -10.88
N LEU A 107 14.79 1.95 -10.02
CA LEU A 107 15.01 3.14 -9.23
C LEU A 107 15.93 2.82 -8.03
N PRO A 108 16.97 3.64 -7.78
CA PRO A 108 17.75 3.55 -6.56
C PRO A 108 16.87 3.60 -5.29
N ALA A 109 17.34 2.97 -4.21
CA ALA A 109 16.69 3.17 -2.91
C ALA A 109 16.75 4.65 -2.52
N GLY A 110 15.62 5.18 -2.05
CA GLY A 110 15.51 6.61 -1.78
C GLY A 110 14.07 7.08 -1.60
N VAL A 111 13.92 8.38 -1.40
CA VAL A 111 12.62 9.03 -1.30
C VAL A 111 12.21 9.56 -2.66
N TYR A 112 10.95 9.32 -3.02
CA TYR A 112 10.35 9.76 -4.27
C TYR A 112 8.99 10.37 -4.00
N PHE A 113 8.50 11.14 -4.98
CA PHE A 113 7.23 11.83 -4.91
C PHE A 113 6.35 11.44 -6.08
N VAL A 114 5.07 11.19 -5.80
CA VAL A 114 4.02 11.13 -6.82
C VAL A 114 3.35 12.48 -6.81
N GLN A 115 3.45 13.20 -7.91
CA GLN A 115 2.96 14.57 -8.04
C GLN A 115 1.84 14.65 -9.07
N ASP A 116 0.70 15.21 -8.66
CA ASP A 116 -0.41 15.58 -9.54
C ASP A 116 0.05 16.64 -10.54
N ALA A 117 -0.18 16.40 -11.83
CA ALA A 117 0.28 17.29 -12.89
C ALA A 117 -0.52 18.59 -12.99
N ALA A 118 -1.77 18.61 -12.52
CA ALA A 118 -2.64 19.78 -12.58
C ALA A 118 -2.51 20.66 -11.33
N THR A 119 -2.47 20.04 -10.14
CA THR A 119 -2.46 20.77 -8.86
C THR A 119 -1.06 20.93 -8.28
N GLY A 120 -0.07 20.13 -8.71
CA GLY A 120 1.26 20.10 -8.11
C GLY A 120 1.32 19.41 -6.74
N ASN A 121 0.17 18.98 -6.21
CA ASN A 121 0.07 18.24 -4.95
C ASN A 121 0.91 16.97 -5.03
N SER A 122 1.69 16.71 -3.98
CA SER A 122 2.65 15.62 -3.97
C SER A 122 2.45 14.73 -2.75
N ILE A 123 2.53 13.42 -2.97
CA ILE A 123 2.63 12.44 -1.90
C ILE A 123 3.99 11.76 -1.95
N ARG A 124 4.52 11.43 -0.77
CA ARG A 124 5.82 10.79 -0.63
C ARG A 124 5.66 9.27 -0.61
N PHE A 125 6.56 8.56 -1.28
CA PHE A 125 6.79 7.13 -1.04
C PHE A 125 8.29 6.83 -0.92
N VAL A 126 8.62 5.69 -0.33
CA VAL A 126 10.00 5.22 -0.18
C VAL A 126 10.24 4.06 -1.15
N LYS A 127 11.33 4.13 -1.92
CA LYS A 127 11.87 3.00 -2.68
C LYS A 127 12.91 2.29 -1.83
N ALA A 128 12.76 0.98 -1.65
CA ALA A 128 13.71 0.11 -0.97
C ALA A 128 14.36 -0.88 -1.97
N ASN A 129 15.50 -1.44 -1.59
CA ASN A 129 16.09 -2.57 -2.32
C ASN A 129 15.26 -3.85 -2.06
N GLN A 130 15.35 -4.82 -2.97
CA GLN A 130 14.79 -6.15 -2.75
C GLN A 130 15.50 -6.85 -1.60
#